data_AF-A0A9L0TI55-F1
#
_entry.id   AF-A0A9L0TI55-F1
#
_cell.length_a   1.000
_cell.length_b   1.000
_cell.length_c   1.000
_cell.angle_alpha   90.00
_cell.angle_beta   90.00
_cell.angle_gamma   90.00
#
_symmetry.space_group_name_H-M   'P 1'
#
loop_
_entity.id
_entity.type
_entity.pdbx_description
1 polymer ?
#
loop_
_entity_poly.entity_id
_entity_poly.type
_entity_poly.pdbx_seq_one_letter_code
_entity_poly.pdbx_strand_id
1 'polypeptide(L)'
;MQGAWVLLLLLGLRLRLSLGVIPVEEEDPAFWNRQAAQALDTAKKLQPPKAAVWTQVSLGDSGLTRGAPSGMGVPTVTATRILKAQMDGKLGPETPLAMDHFPYLALSKTYNVDRQVPDSAGTATAYLCGVKANYQTIGVSAAARYNQCNTTRGNEVTSVMNRAKKAGKSVGVVTTTRVQHASPAGTYAHTVNRNWYSDADMPAEALNDGCQDIATQLISNMDIDVILGGGRKYMFPKGTPDPEYPNDASQNGTRVDQRNLVQEWLAKYQGAQYVWNRTVLIQASQDPSVTHLMGLFEPEDMKYEAHRDLTLDPSLTEMTEAALRVLSRNPSGFYLFVEGGRIYHGHHAGTAYLALTEATMFDDAIDKASQLTSEEDTLTLVTADHSHIFSFGGYTLRGSSILGLAPSKASDGKAYTSILYGNGPGFALSQGSRPDVNESQSMDPAYKQQAAVPLSSETHSGEEVAVFARGPQAHLVHGVQEQTSWRTSYPSSRASSPIQPATCRPPATSTDSVSSWPTESTHPGPTSAASPGVTDAALPGPAAGPPSLPLLAGCSQLPAPTSAAQKIFGCTLGSETSDPWNRRRGRLPAPRPAGALLAQEAALARMPWGCGGR
;
A
#
# COMPACT_ATOMS: atom_id res chain seq x y z
N MET A 1 47.84 37.23 -9.63
CA MET A 1 47.78 35.81 -9.21
C MET A 1 46.40 35.31 -8.78
N GLN A 2 45.40 36.16 -8.48
CA GLN A 2 44.13 35.69 -7.89
C GLN A 2 43.16 34.95 -8.85
N GLY A 3 43.20 35.20 -10.16
CA GLY A 3 42.22 34.61 -11.11
C GLY A 3 42.29 33.07 -11.26
N ALA A 4 43.48 32.47 -11.13
CA ALA A 4 43.66 31.02 -11.34
C ALA A 4 42.98 30.16 -10.26
N TRP A 5 42.97 30.62 -9.01
CA TRP A 5 42.37 29.89 -7.89
C TRP A 5 40.83 29.84 -7.98
N VAL A 6 40.21 30.89 -8.51
CA VAL A 6 38.75 30.94 -8.72
C VAL A 6 38.34 29.95 -9.83
N LEU A 7 39.11 29.85 -10.93
CA LEU A 7 38.85 28.82 -11.93
C LEU A 7 39.04 27.40 -11.38
N LEU A 8 40.07 27.15 -10.56
CA LEU A 8 40.28 25.82 -9.96
C LEU A 8 39.15 25.41 -9.01
N LEU A 9 38.61 26.34 -8.21
CA LEU A 9 37.42 26.09 -7.39
C LEU A 9 36.16 25.84 -8.25
N LEU A 10 35.97 26.59 -9.34
CA LEU A 10 34.83 26.40 -10.25
C LEU A 10 34.93 25.13 -11.10
N LEU A 11 36.13 24.65 -11.44
CA LEU A 11 36.35 23.31 -11.98
C LEU A 11 36.08 22.23 -10.92
N GLY A 12 36.58 22.41 -9.70
CA GLY A 12 36.38 21.49 -8.58
C GLY A 12 34.91 21.24 -8.26
N LEU A 13 34.07 22.28 -8.29
CA LEU A 13 32.61 22.14 -8.12
C LEU A 13 31.88 21.60 -9.36
N ARG A 14 32.45 21.69 -10.57
CA ARG A 14 31.83 21.19 -11.81
C ARG A 14 32.29 19.78 -12.24
N LEU A 15 33.29 19.19 -11.59
CA LEU A 15 33.76 17.83 -11.86
C LEU A 15 33.07 16.72 -11.03
N ARG A 16 31.95 17.00 -10.33
CA ARG A 16 31.07 15.96 -9.78
C ARG A 16 30.12 15.34 -10.83
N LEU A 17 30.66 15.00 -12.00
CA LEU A 17 29.94 14.37 -13.11
C LEU A 17 30.62 13.05 -13.49
N SER A 18 29.85 11.96 -13.54
CA SER A 18 30.20 10.68 -14.19
C SER A 18 31.40 9.88 -13.66
N LEU A 19 31.81 10.05 -12.40
CA LEU A 19 32.72 9.10 -11.72
C LEU A 19 32.00 8.42 -10.55
N GLY A 20 31.99 7.09 -10.57
CA GLY A 20 31.44 6.27 -9.49
C GLY A 20 32.32 6.29 -8.25
N VAL A 21 31.71 6.23 -7.07
CA VAL A 21 32.42 6.24 -5.79
C VAL A 21 32.53 4.83 -5.24
N ILE A 22 33.76 4.37 -5.00
CA ILE A 22 34.06 3.26 -4.10
C ILE A 22 34.34 3.91 -2.73
N PRO A 23 33.54 3.63 -1.67
CA PRO A 23 33.81 4.16 -0.35
C PRO A 23 35.01 3.44 0.27
N VAL A 24 36.00 4.20 0.75
CA VAL A 24 37.27 3.64 1.27
C VAL A 24 37.01 2.80 2.54
N GLU A 25 35.97 3.14 3.30
CA GLU A 25 35.49 2.37 4.44
C GLU A 25 34.84 1.03 4.02
N GLU A 26 34.28 0.92 2.83
CA GLU A 26 33.66 -0.31 2.30
C GLU A 26 34.68 -1.25 1.63
N GLU A 27 35.90 -0.77 1.35
CA GLU A 27 37.03 -1.62 0.91
C GLU A 27 37.53 -2.56 2.03
N ASP A 28 37.35 -2.20 3.31
CA ASP A 28 37.71 -3.00 4.48
C ASP A 28 36.67 -4.09 4.75
N PRO A 29 36.98 -5.41 4.65
CA PRO A 29 36.06 -6.47 5.03
C PRO A 29 35.58 -6.37 6.48
N ALA A 30 36.33 -5.74 7.38
CA ALA A 30 35.90 -5.54 8.75
C ALA A 30 34.76 -4.49 8.88
N PHE A 31 34.51 -3.61 7.90
CA PHE A 31 33.30 -2.78 7.86
C PHE A 31 32.04 -3.65 7.76
N TRP A 32 31.99 -4.50 6.74
CA TRP A 32 30.88 -5.42 6.50
C TRP A 32 30.69 -6.40 7.66
N ASN A 33 31.78 -6.93 8.23
CA ASN A 33 31.70 -7.80 9.41
C ASN A 33 31.17 -7.07 10.66
N ARG A 34 31.55 -5.80 10.89
CA ARG A 34 31.00 -4.98 11.99
C ARG A 34 29.50 -4.74 11.81
N GLN A 35 29.07 -4.37 10.60
CA GLN A 35 27.66 -4.13 10.27
C GLN A 35 26.82 -5.41 10.44
N ALA A 36 27.30 -6.56 9.93
CA ALA A 36 26.63 -7.85 10.07
C ALA A 36 26.55 -8.31 11.54
N ALA A 37 27.60 -8.11 12.34
CA ALA A 37 27.58 -8.41 13.77
C ALA A 37 26.55 -7.56 14.53
N GLN A 38 26.48 -6.26 14.23
CA GLN A 38 25.47 -5.35 14.80
C GLN A 38 24.05 -5.76 14.42
N ALA A 39 23.81 -6.09 13.14
CA ALA A 39 22.50 -6.57 12.67
C ALA A 39 22.07 -7.87 13.38
N LEU A 40 22.99 -8.83 13.53
CA LEU A 40 22.76 -10.07 14.29
C LEU A 40 22.48 -9.79 15.77
N ASP A 41 23.18 -8.85 16.40
CA ASP A 41 22.97 -8.50 17.81
C ASP A 41 21.70 -7.68 18.05
N THR A 42 21.19 -6.96 17.05
CA THR A 42 19.84 -6.38 17.07
C THR A 42 18.78 -7.48 16.90
N ALA A 43 18.93 -8.36 15.91
CA ALA A 43 17.99 -9.46 15.66
C ALA A 43 17.82 -10.40 16.87
N LYS A 44 18.91 -10.73 17.59
CA LYS A 44 18.89 -11.52 18.84
C LYS A 44 18.11 -10.85 19.99
N LYS A 45 17.91 -9.54 19.95
CA LYS A 45 17.21 -8.77 20.99
C LYS A 45 15.73 -8.58 20.70
N LEU A 46 15.27 -8.85 19.47
CA LEU A 46 13.86 -8.74 19.11
C LEU A 46 13.02 -9.70 19.97
N GLN A 47 11.96 -9.16 20.57
CA GLN A 47 10.97 -9.94 21.33
C GLN A 47 9.56 -9.52 20.88
N PRO A 48 8.58 -10.44 20.88
CA PRO A 48 7.19 -10.09 20.63
C PRO A 48 6.64 -9.24 21.81
N PRO A 49 6.15 -8.00 21.57
CA PRO A 49 5.66 -7.15 22.65
C PRO A 49 4.40 -7.72 23.30
N LYS A 50 4.25 -7.50 24.61
CA LYS A 50 3.22 -8.10 25.48
C LYS A 50 2.06 -7.17 25.84
N ALA A 51 1.95 -6.02 25.19
CA ALA A 51 0.97 -4.99 25.52
C ALA A 51 -0.48 -5.44 25.30
N ALA A 52 -1.41 -4.81 26.02
CA ALA A 52 -2.84 -5.16 26.03
C ALA A 52 -3.76 -4.04 25.52
N VAL A 53 -3.22 -2.84 25.28
CA VAL A 53 -3.91 -1.68 24.68
C VAL A 53 -3.26 -1.42 23.32
N TRP A 54 -4.08 -1.00 22.35
CA TRP A 54 -3.78 -1.12 20.93
C TRP A 54 -4.18 0.13 20.15
N THR A 55 -3.20 0.87 19.65
CA THR A 55 -3.39 1.88 18.59
C THR A 55 -2.90 1.28 17.26
N GLN A 56 -3.57 1.57 16.14
CA GLN A 56 -3.13 1.08 14.83
C GLN A 56 -2.93 2.24 13.85
N VAL A 57 -1.72 2.36 13.32
CA VAL A 57 -1.39 3.26 12.21
C VAL A 57 -1.14 2.40 10.97
N SER A 58 -2.02 2.52 9.98
CA SER A 58 -1.94 1.79 8.71
C SER A 58 -1.51 2.75 7.62
N LEU A 59 -0.23 2.66 7.24
CA LEU A 59 0.42 3.50 6.25
C LEU A 59 0.36 2.71 4.93
N GLY A 60 -0.46 3.17 3.98
CA GLY A 60 -0.88 2.39 2.81
C GLY A 60 -0.73 3.10 1.48
N ASP A 61 -0.17 2.39 0.50
CA ASP A 61 -0.09 2.75 -0.91
C ASP A 61 -1.23 2.03 -1.71
N SER A 62 -1.96 2.66 -2.66
CA SER A 62 -2.71 1.99 -3.78
C SER A 62 -2.76 2.57 -5.26
N GLY A 63 -3.95 2.73 -5.89
CA GLY A 63 -4.23 3.56 -7.11
C GLY A 63 -4.18 3.00 -8.56
N LEU A 64 -5.25 3.15 -9.41
CA LEU A 64 -5.24 3.16 -10.93
C LEU A 64 -5.99 4.42 -11.49
N THR A 65 -6.09 4.52 -12.82
CA THR A 65 -6.38 5.74 -13.60
C THR A 65 -7.84 6.16 -13.63
N ARG A 66 -8.06 7.49 -13.68
CA ARG A 66 -9.33 8.18 -13.40
C ARG A 66 -9.86 8.03 -11.96
N GLY A 67 -8.97 7.74 -11.02
CA GLY A 67 -9.12 8.10 -9.61
C GLY A 67 -8.59 7.02 -8.69
N ALA A 68 -7.40 7.27 -8.14
CA ALA A 68 -6.39 6.35 -7.62
C ALA A 68 -6.58 5.94 -6.12
N PRO A 69 -5.55 5.71 -5.23
CA PRO A 69 -4.21 6.38 -5.06
C PRO A 69 -2.94 5.61 -4.51
N SER A 70 -1.71 5.83 -5.04
CA SER A 70 -0.30 5.49 -4.55
C SER A 70 0.41 4.08 -4.72
N GLY A 71 1.34 3.79 -5.66
CA GLY A 71 1.76 2.36 -5.93
C GLY A 71 3.17 1.86 -5.54
N MET A 72 3.65 1.97 -4.29
CA MET A 72 5.02 1.52 -3.90
C MET A 72 5.32 0.01 -4.07
N GLY A 73 5.98 -0.33 -5.17
CA GLY A 73 6.69 -1.61 -5.31
C GLY A 73 7.94 -1.75 -4.47
N VAL A 74 8.46 -2.97 -4.35
CA VAL A 74 9.85 -3.22 -3.93
C VAL A 74 10.86 -2.47 -4.82
N PRO A 75 10.66 -2.35 -6.15
CA PRO A 75 11.48 -1.47 -6.99
C PRO A 75 11.35 0.00 -6.61
N THR A 76 10.13 0.50 -6.38
CA THR A 76 9.87 1.90 -5.97
C THR A 76 10.55 2.21 -4.64
N VAL A 77 10.32 1.42 -3.58
CA VAL A 77 10.97 1.57 -2.26
C VAL A 77 12.49 1.67 -2.40
N THR A 78 13.11 0.84 -3.25
CA THR A 78 14.57 0.85 -3.42
C THR A 78 15.08 2.05 -4.22
N ALA A 79 14.34 2.51 -5.22
CA ALA A 79 14.66 3.75 -5.93
C ALA A 79 14.46 5.00 -5.02
N THR A 80 13.45 4.99 -4.15
CA THR A 80 13.19 6.03 -3.14
C THR A 80 14.31 6.08 -2.10
N ARG A 81 14.80 4.92 -1.62
CA ARG A 81 15.98 4.83 -0.73
C ARG A 81 17.19 5.53 -1.33
N ILE A 82 17.48 5.24 -2.60
CA ILE A 82 18.60 5.84 -3.33
C ILE A 82 18.37 7.37 -3.48
N LEU A 83 17.17 7.80 -3.87
CA LEU A 83 16.86 9.22 -4.05
C LEU A 83 16.98 10.03 -2.75
N LYS A 84 16.32 9.58 -1.66
CA LYS A 84 16.27 10.29 -0.38
C LYS A 84 17.67 10.52 0.18
N ALA A 85 18.49 9.47 0.15
CA ALA A 85 19.86 9.53 0.60
C ALA A 85 20.76 10.40 -0.31
N GLN A 86 20.50 10.45 -1.61
CA GLN A 86 21.20 11.37 -2.52
C GLN A 86 20.77 12.84 -2.32
N MET A 87 19.53 13.10 -1.91
CA MET A 87 19.08 14.44 -1.48
C MET A 87 19.79 14.88 -0.18
N ASP A 88 20.07 13.95 0.73
CA ASP A 88 20.93 14.15 1.92
C ASP A 88 22.43 14.28 1.58
N GLY A 89 22.84 14.15 0.32
CA GLY A 89 24.24 14.18 -0.11
C GLY A 89 25.05 12.90 0.18
N LYS A 90 24.38 11.79 0.53
CA LYS A 90 24.94 10.44 0.69
C LYS A 90 24.98 9.72 -0.67
N LEU A 91 25.42 8.46 -0.72
CA LEU A 91 25.64 7.75 -1.99
C LEU A 91 24.38 7.06 -2.52
N GLY A 92 23.46 6.68 -1.64
CA GLY A 92 22.15 6.14 -2.00
C GLY A 92 21.78 4.88 -1.20
N PRO A 93 22.07 3.69 -1.74
CA PRO A 93 21.45 2.43 -1.32
C PRO A 93 21.84 1.95 0.09
N GLU A 94 22.93 2.47 0.67
CA GLU A 94 23.39 2.13 2.02
C GLU A 94 22.58 2.79 3.15
N THR A 95 21.87 3.87 2.85
CA THR A 95 21.15 4.66 3.85
C THR A 95 19.72 4.11 4.00
N PRO A 96 19.29 3.70 5.19
CA PRO A 96 17.93 3.20 5.40
C PRO A 96 16.88 4.31 5.29
N LEU A 97 15.71 3.94 4.77
CA LEU A 97 14.45 4.69 4.92
C LEU A 97 13.88 4.51 6.33
N ALA A 98 12.94 5.36 6.74
CA ALA A 98 12.22 5.19 8.01
C ALA A 98 11.42 3.87 8.06
N MET A 99 10.92 3.41 6.91
CA MET A 99 10.31 2.08 6.76
C MET A 99 11.31 0.91 6.89
N ASP A 100 12.59 1.10 6.54
CA ASP A 100 13.61 0.03 6.64
C ASP A 100 14.01 -0.28 8.10
N HIS A 101 13.73 0.64 9.03
CA HIS A 101 13.96 0.43 10.46
C HIS A 101 12.89 -0.44 11.16
N PHE A 102 11.88 -0.91 10.44
CA PHE A 102 10.82 -1.76 11.00
C PHE A 102 11.33 -3.21 11.16
N PRO A 103 11.20 -3.84 12.35
CA PRO A 103 11.86 -5.11 12.66
C PRO A 103 11.22 -6.37 12.04
N TYR A 104 10.01 -6.28 11.48
CA TYR A 104 9.30 -7.41 10.88
C TYR A 104 8.87 -7.10 9.44
N LEU A 105 9.06 -8.07 8.54
CA LEU A 105 8.79 -7.93 7.10
C LEU A 105 8.07 -9.17 6.54
N ALA A 106 7.07 -8.93 5.69
CA ALA A 106 6.41 -9.94 4.88
C ALA A 106 6.25 -9.49 3.42
N LEU A 107 5.93 -10.43 2.55
CA LEU A 107 5.42 -10.20 1.20
C LEU A 107 3.90 -10.40 1.16
N SER A 108 3.19 -9.50 0.48
CA SER A 108 1.73 -9.46 0.39
C SER A 108 1.27 -9.76 -1.03
N LYS A 109 0.44 -10.80 -1.20
CA LYS A 109 -0.13 -11.16 -2.51
C LYS A 109 -1.32 -10.28 -2.86
N THR A 110 -1.18 -9.55 -3.96
CA THR A 110 -1.94 -8.34 -4.31
C THR A 110 -3.20 -8.59 -5.15
N TYR A 111 -3.26 -9.71 -5.88
CA TYR A 111 -4.36 -10.06 -6.80
C TYR A 111 -5.78 -9.83 -6.24
N ASN A 112 -6.68 -9.26 -7.06
CA ASN A 112 -8.12 -9.23 -6.81
C ASN A 112 -8.77 -10.56 -7.21
N VAL A 113 -10.00 -10.82 -6.77
CA VAL A 113 -10.67 -12.11 -7.05
C VAL A 113 -10.90 -12.35 -8.56
N ASP A 114 -11.09 -11.29 -9.35
CA ASP A 114 -11.26 -11.37 -10.81
C ASP A 114 -10.02 -10.94 -11.62
N ARG A 115 -8.96 -10.41 -10.99
CA ARG A 115 -7.76 -9.87 -11.67
C ARG A 115 -6.45 -10.21 -10.96
N GLN A 116 -5.51 -10.80 -11.71
CA GLN A 116 -4.15 -11.08 -11.24
C GLN A 116 -3.35 -9.80 -10.98
N VAL A 117 -3.39 -8.86 -11.93
CA VAL A 117 -2.93 -7.48 -11.75
C VAL A 117 -4.13 -6.67 -11.24
N PRO A 118 -4.14 -6.23 -9.98
CA PRO A 118 -5.35 -5.73 -9.31
C PRO A 118 -5.63 -4.24 -9.56
N ASP A 119 -6.69 -3.71 -8.95
CA ASP A 119 -6.77 -2.29 -8.58
C ASP A 119 -6.99 -2.05 -7.09
N SER A 120 -6.69 -0.81 -6.74
CA SER A 120 -6.92 -0.11 -5.46
C SER A 120 -8.25 -0.36 -4.77
N ALA A 121 -9.32 -0.59 -5.52
CA ALA A 121 -10.64 -0.77 -4.92
C ALA A 121 -10.76 -2.19 -4.36
N GLY A 122 -10.42 -3.17 -5.20
CA GLY A 122 -10.41 -4.58 -4.81
C GLY A 122 -9.38 -4.88 -3.70
N THR A 123 -8.26 -4.18 -3.71
CA THR A 123 -7.19 -4.30 -2.71
C THR A 123 -7.46 -3.50 -1.43
N ALA A 124 -7.98 -2.26 -1.48
CA ALA A 124 -8.38 -1.52 -0.29
C ALA A 124 -9.41 -2.31 0.52
N THR A 125 -10.31 -3.01 -0.16
CA THR A 125 -11.23 -3.96 0.47
C THR A 125 -10.49 -5.16 1.08
N ALA A 126 -9.49 -5.71 0.38
CA ALA A 126 -8.65 -6.79 0.90
C ALA A 126 -7.91 -6.36 2.18
N TYR A 127 -7.23 -5.21 2.17
CA TYR A 127 -6.38 -4.78 3.26
C TYR A 127 -7.18 -4.13 4.41
N LEU A 128 -8.05 -3.15 4.13
CA LEU A 128 -8.84 -2.45 5.17
C LEU A 128 -10.00 -3.28 5.73
N CYS A 129 -10.62 -4.18 4.96
CA CYS A 129 -11.73 -5.01 5.45
C CYS A 129 -11.31 -6.46 5.76
N GLY A 130 -10.18 -6.93 5.24
CA GLY A 130 -9.71 -8.31 5.38
C GLY A 130 -10.48 -9.29 4.50
N VAL A 131 -11.02 -8.85 3.35
CA VAL A 131 -11.76 -9.69 2.39
C VAL A 131 -11.39 -9.26 0.97
N LYS A 132 -10.84 -10.16 0.14
CA LYS A 132 -10.57 -9.83 -1.27
C LYS A 132 -11.86 -9.59 -2.04
N ALA A 133 -11.87 -8.52 -2.82
CA ALA A 133 -13.01 -8.09 -3.64
C ALA A 133 -12.69 -8.16 -5.14
N ASN A 134 -13.61 -7.67 -5.96
CA ASN A 134 -13.42 -7.53 -7.40
C ASN A 134 -12.86 -6.15 -7.75
N TYR A 135 -12.19 -6.08 -8.90
CA TYR A 135 -11.68 -4.87 -9.53
C TYR A 135 -12.74 -3.75 -9.56
N GLN A 136 -12.34 -2.53 -9.19
CA GLN A 136 -13.14 -1.31 -9.12
C GLN A 136 -14.33 -1.31 -8.12
N THR A 137 -14.40 -2.30 -7.23
CA THR A 137 -15.40 -2.37 -6.13
C THR A 137 -14.76 -2.11 -4.76
N ILE A 138 -15.37 -1.29 -3.92
CA ILE A 138 -14.84 -0.83 -2.62
C ILE A 138 -15.74 -1.31 -1.49
N GLY A 139 -15.16 -1.91 -0.45
CA GLY A 139 -15.87 -2.26 0.79
C GLY A 139 -16.96 -3.33 0.61
N VAL A 140 -16.96 -4.06 -0.51
CA VAL A 140 -17.94 -5.11 -0.82
C VAL A 140 -17.24 -6.41 -1.20
N SER A 141 -17.86 -7.55 -0.88
CA SER A 141 -17.32 -8.87 -1.21
C SER A 141 -17.30 -9.14 -2.72
N ALA A 142 -16.49 -10.10 -3.17
CA ALA A 142 -16.44 -10.53 -4.56
C ALA A 142 -17.74 -11.17 -5.11
N ALA A 143 -18.83 -11.25 -4.33
CA ALA A 143 -20.17 -11.53 -4.85
C ALA A 143 -20.84 -10.30 -5.49
N ALA A 144 -20.44 -9.07 -5.13
CA ALA A 144 -20.84 -7.85 -5.79
C ALA A 144 -20.21 -7.73 -7.20
N ARG A 145 -20.78 -6.92 -8.09
CA ARG A 145 -20.35 -6.77 -9.49
C ARG A 145 -20.13 -5.31 -9.85
N TYR A 146 -19.03 -5.04 -10.56
CA TYR A 146 -18.66 -3.68 -10.95
C TYR A 146 -19.80 -2.95 -11.65
N ASN A 147 -20.09 -1.73 -11.18
CA ASN A 147 -21.12 -0.82 -11.70
C ASN A 147 -22.57 -1.38 -11.69
N GLN A 148 -22.88 -2.39 -10.87
CA GLN A 148 -24.24 -2.95 -10.74
C GLN A 148 -24.79 -2.70 -9.32
N CYS A 149 -25.48 -1.57 -9.11
CA CYS A 149 -25.89 -1.09 -7.77
C CYS A 149 -26.67 -2.14 -6.97
N ASN A 150 -27.63 -2.80 -7.61
CA ASN A 150 -28.42 -3.90 -7.05
C ASN A 150 -27.60 -5.08 -6.47
N THR A 151 -26.31 -5.23 -6.81
CA THR A 151 -25.42 -6.25 -6.22
C THR A 151 -24.67 -5.79 -4.96
N THR A 152 -24.85 -4.54 -4.51
CA THR A 152 -24.18 -4.00 -3.31
C THR A 152 -24.72 -4.61 -2.02
N ARG A 153 -26.07 -4.68 -1.90
CA ARG A 153 -26.74 -4.99 -0.63
C ARG A 153 -26.56 -6.44 -0.20
N GLY A 154 -26.15 -6.65 1.04
CA GLY A 154 -25.81 -7.95 1.61
C GLY A 154 -24.38 -8.41 1.34
N ASN A 155 -23.59 -7.61 0.60
CA ASN A 155 -22.19 -7.89 0.28
C ASN A 155 -21.21 -6.93 0.98
N GLU A 156 -21.69 -5.96 1.75
CA GLU A 156 -20.88 -4.98 2.47
C GLU A 156 -19.95 -5.64 3.51
N VAL A 157 -18.65 -5.30 3.49
CA VAL A 157 -17.65 -5.85 4.41
C VAL A 157 -17.01 -4.75 5.26
N THR A 158 -17.18 -4.86 6.58
CA THR A 158 -16.81 -3.80 7.54
C THR A 158 -15.30 -3.65 7.73
N SER A 159 -14.78 -2.44 7.49
CA SER A 159 -13.36 -2.09 7.65
C SER A 159 -12.85 -2.24 9.11
N VAL A 160 -11.52 -2.29 9.28
CA VAL A 160 -10.87 -2.23 10.61
C VAL A 160 -11.15 -0.87 11.26
N MET A 161 -11.15 0.23 10.50
CA MET A 161 -11.45 1.56 11.01
C MET A 161 -12.86 1.66 11.60
N ASN A 162 -13.87 1.16 10.89
CA ASN A 162 -15.26 1.14 11.35
C ASN A 162 -15.41 0.27 12.63
N ARG A 163 -14.66 -0.84 12.71
CA ARG A 163 -14.57 -1.68 13.92
C ARG A 163 -13.87 -0.96 15.08
N ALA A 164 -12.83 -0.16 14.82
CA ALA A 164 -12.13 0.65 15.82
C ALA A 164 -13.04 1.74 16.41
N LYS A 165 -13.77 2.48 15.58
CA LYS A 165 -14.76 3.47 16.05
C LYS A 165 -15.87 2.84 16.88
N LYS A 166 -16.39 1.68 16.45
CA LYS A 166 -17.34 0.85 17.23
C LYS A 166 -16.76 0.31 18.55
N ALA A 167 -15.45 0.30 18.72
CA ALA A 167 -14.75 -0.04 19.97
C ALA A 167 -14.43 1.19 20.86
N GLY A 168 -14.89 2.40 20.49
CA GLY A 168 -14.67 3.64 21.24
C GLY A 168 -13.39 4.40 20.90
N LYS A 169 -12.62 3.92 19.90
CA LYS A 169 -11.41 4.59 19.42
C LYS A 169 -11.77 5.75 18.51
N SER A 170 -10.96 6.81 18.54
CA SER A 170 -11.00 7.85 17.52
C SER A 170 -10.37 7.32 16.22
N VAL A 171 -10.83 7.81 15.08
CA VAL A 171 -10.39 7.32 13.77
C VAL A 171 -10.10 8.44 12.79
N GLY A 172 -9.05 8.28 11.98
CA GLY A 172 -8.65 9.28 11.00
C GLY A 172 -8.20 8.71 9.66
N VAL A 173 -8.39 9.54 8.63
CA VAL A 173 -8.05 9.30 7.22
C VAL A 173 -7.20 10.46 6.74
N VAL A 174 -6.01 10.18 6.20
CA VAL A 174 -5.06 11.16 5.67
C VAL A 174 -4.54 10.70 4.30
N THR A 175 -4.56 11.54 3.28
CA THR A 175 -4.14 11.18 1.91
C THR A 175 -3.68 12.42 1.12
N THR A 176 -2.72 12.29 0.20
CA THR A 176 -2.40 13.34 -0.80
C THR A 176 -3.35 13.34 -2.01
N THR A 177 -4.44 12.60 -1.97
CA THR A 177 -5.49 12.57 -2.99
C THR A 177 -6.85 12.97 -2.43
N ARG A 178 -7.90 12.93 -3.27
CA ARG A 178 -9.29 13.10 -2.83
C ARG A 178 -9.58 12.17 -1.65
N VAL A 179 -10.17 12.68 -0.56
CA VAL A 179 -10.62 11.80 0.55
C VAL A 179 -11.72 10.81 0.13
N GLN A 180 -12.29 10.99 -1.07
CA GLN A 180 -13.25 10.10 -1.75
C GLN A 180 -12.59 9.06 -2.69
N HIS A 181 -11.25 8.95 -2.75
CA HIS A 181 -10.58 7.91 -3.55
C HIS A 181 -10.78 6.49 -3.01
N ALA A 182 -10.39 5.48 -3.81
CA ALA A 182 -10.68 4.09 -3.51
C ALA A 182 -10.11 3.58 -2.18
N SER A 183 -8.89 4.00 -1.82
CA SER A 183 -8.22 3.62 -0.57
C SER A 183 -8.76 4.32 0.68
N PRO A 184 -8.89 5.66 0.74
CA PRO A 184 -9.53 6.30 1.88
C PRO A 184 -10.99 5.87 2.00
N ALA A 185 -11.71 5.70 0.87
CA ALA A 185 -13.06 5.15 0.85
C ALA A 185 -13.13 3.69 1.33
N GLY A 186 -12.11 2.86 1.12
CA GLY A 186 -12.06 1.51 1.70
C GLY A 186 -12.09 1.50 3.23
N THR A 187 -11.86 2.64 3.90
CA THR A 187 -12.01 2.75 5.36
C THR A 187 -13.47 2.96 5.82
N TYR A 188 -14.37 3.48 4.96
CA TYR A 188 -15.73 3.89 5.37
C TYR A 188 -16.86 3.55 4.38
N ALA A 189 -16.59 3.35 3.10
CA ALA A 189 -17.57 3.24 2.01
C ALA A 189 -17.84 1.80 1.57
N HIS A 190 -19.01 1.60 0.97
CA HIS A 190 -19.45 0.39 0.31
C HIS A 190 -20.00 0.80 -1.08
N THR A 191 -19.27 0.48 -2.16
CA THR A 191 -19.69 0.80 -3.53
C THR A 191 -19.20 -0.21 -4.56
N VAL A 192 -20.05 -0.49 -5.53
CA VAL A 192 -19.74 -1.30 -6.71
C VAL A 192 -18.97 -0.52 -7.80
N ASN A 193 -18.75 0.77 -7.65
CA ASN A 193 -17.96 1.56 -8.58
C ASN A 193 -17.16 2.64 -7.84
N ARG A 194 -15.83 2.52 -7.88
CA ARG A 194 -14.88 3.50 -7.32
C ARG A 194 -15.02 4.91 -7.89
N ASN A 195 -15.66 5.07 -9.05
CA ASN A 195 -15.76 6.34 -9.77
C ASN A 195 -16.93 7.23 -9.32
N TRP A 196 -17.78 6.77 -8.38
CA TRP A 196 -18.94 7.52 -7.88
C TRP A 196 -18.54 8.51 -6.78
N TYR A 197 -17.71 9.52 -7.10
CA TYR A 197 -17.15 10.45 -6.11
C TYR A 197 -18.20 11.41 -5.56
N SER A 198 -18.99 12.03 -6.44
CA SER A 198 -20.26 12.69 -6.09
C SER A 198 -21.44 12.07 -6.82
N ASP A 199 -22.64 12.50 -6.46
CA ASP A 199 -23.91 12.17 -7.10
C ASP A 199 -23.93 12.51 -8.61
N ALA A 200 -23.11 13.48 -9.03
CA ALA A 200 -22.94 13.84 -10.44
C ALA A 200 -22.18 12.78 -11.28
N ASP A 201 -21.43 11.88 -10.64
CA ASP A 201 -20.73 10.76 -11.30
C ASP A 201 -21.60 9.49 -11.42
N MET A 202 -22.81 9.50 -10.86
CA MET A 202 -23.68 8.31 -10.75
C MET A 202 -24.71 8.23 -11.88
N PRO A 203 -24.98 7.02 -12.43
CA PRO A 203 -26.12 6.82 -13.30
C PRO A 203 -27.43 6.90 -12.48
N ALA A 204 -28.49 7.42 -13.09
CA ALA A 204 -29.78 7.65 -12.41
C ALA A 204 -30.37 6.35 -11.84
N GLU A 205 -30.12 5.23 -12.49
CA GLU A 205 -30.50 3.88 -12.05
C GLU A 205 -29.86 3.53 -10.70
N ALA A 206 -28.58 3.85 -10.48
CA ALA A 206 -27.89 3.56 -9.22
C ALA A 206 -28.38 4.46 -8.07
N LEU A 207 -28.72 5.72 -8.36
CA LEU A 207 -29.36 6.62 -7.41
C LEU A 207 -30.76 6.12 -7.00
N ASN A 208 -31.55 5.64 -7.98
CA ASN A 208 -32.88 5.08 -7.75
C ASN A 208 -32.85 3.75 -6.98
N ASP A 209 -31.87 2.87 -7.25
CA ASP A 209 -31.61 1.64 -6.47
C ASP A 209 -31.11 1.94 -5.04
N GLY A 210 -30.77 3.20 -4.74
CA GLY A 210 -30.34 3.67 -3.43
C GLY A 210 -28.86 3.45 -3.11
N CYS A 211 -28.00 3.32 -4.12
CA CYS A 211 -26.56 3.52 -3.89
C CYS A 211 -26.28 4.99 -3.60
N GLN A 212 -25.31 5.25 -2.72
CA GLN A 212 -24.87 6.59 -2.36
C GLN A 212 -23.48 6.87 -2.92
N ASP A 213 -23.24 8.12 -3.32
CA ASP A 213 -21.92 8.58 -3.74
C ASP A 213 -20.92 8.56 -2.56
N ILE A 214 -19.64 8.42 -2.87
CA ILE A 214 -18.58 8.25 -1.87
C ILE A 214 -18.47 9.48 -0.96
N ALA A 215 -18.68 10.69 -1.47
CA ALA A 215 -18.72 11.91 -0.65
C ALA A 215 -19.89 11.92 0.36
N THR A 216 -21.08 11.45 -0.01
CA THR A 216 -22.18 11.22 0.94
C THR A 216 -21.78 10.14 1.97
N GLN A 217 -21.24 9.01 1.53
CA GLN A 217 -20.85 7.90 2.41
C GLN A 217 -19.79 8.29 3.44
N LEU A 218 -18.82 9.14 3.07
CA LEU A 218 -17.79 9.72 3.95
C LEU A 218 -18.38 10.39 5.19
N ILE A 219 -19.54 11.04 5.07
CA ILE A 219 -20.18 11.77 6.17
C ILE A 219 -21.36 11.02 6.79
N SER A 220 -21.74 9.83 6.30
CA SER A 220 -22.98 9.13 6.68
C SER A 220 -22.77 7.71 7.21
N ASN A 221 -21.83 6.92 6.66
CA ASN A 221 -21.68 5.50 7.02
C ASN A 221 -21.10 5.31 8.42
N MET A 222 -20.26 6.24 8.87
CA MET A 222 -19.67 6.26 10.20
C MET A 222 -19.21 7.67 10.58
N ASP A 223 -19.00 7.84 11.88
CA ASP A 223 -18.31 8.98 12.45
C ASP A 223 -16.78 8.80 12.26
N ILE A 224 -16.11 9.86 11.80
CA ILE A 224 -14.67 9.95 11.53
C ILE A 224 -14.15 11.25 12.16
N ASP A 225 -13.24 11.13 13.11
CA ASP A 225 -12.70 12.24 13.91
C ASP A 225 -11.75 13.11 13.09
N VAL A 226 -11.02 12.54 12.13
CA VAL A 226 -10.09 13.30 11.26
C VAL A 226 -10.21 12.88 9.79
N ILE A 227 -10.42 13.84 8.90
CA ILE A 227 -10.50 13.65 7.44
C ILE A 227 -9.58 14.68 6.78
N LEU A 228 -8.41 14.29 6.29
CA LEU A 228 -7.42 15.20 5.67
C LEU A 228 -7.03 14.73 4.27
N GLY A 229 -7.08 15.65 3.29
CA GLY A 229 -6.59 15.40 1.93
C GLY A 229 -7.16 16.40 0.94
N GLY A 230 -7.32 16.01 -0.32
CA GLY A 230 -8.05 16.78 -1.33
C GLY A 230 -9.54 16.43 -1.37
N GLY A 231 -10.25 16.99 -2.35
CA GLY A 231 -11.59 16.54 -2.75
C GLY A 231 -12.73 17.51 -2.43
N ARG A 232 -12.44 18.82 -2.32
CA ARG A 232 -13.47 19.85 -2.02
C ARG A 232 -14.68 19.76 -2.94
N LYS A 233 -14.50 19.58 -4.25
CA LYS A 233 -15.58 19.77 -5.23
C LYS A 233 -16.69 18.72 -5.19
N TYR A 234 -16.45 17.56 -4.58
CA TYR A 234 -17.46 16.51 -4.40
C TYR A 234 -18.41 16.77 -3.22
N MET A 235 -18.07 17.75 -2.37
CA MET A 235 -18.78 18.08 -1.13
C MET A 235 -19.76 19.26 -1.27
N PHE A 236 -19.69 20.04 -2.36
CA PHE A 236 -20.42 21.30 -2.51
C PHE A 236 -21.38 21.32 -3.72
N PRO A 237 -22.48 22.10 -3.66
CA PRO A 237 -23.45 22.23 -4.74
C PRO A 237 -22.83 22.68 -6.08
N LYS A 238 -23.45 22.27 -7.19
CA LYS A 238 -22.98 22.59 -8.53
C LYS A 238 -22.81 24.09 -8.75
N GLY A 239 -21.58 24.50 -9.02
CA GLY A 239 -21.23 25.90 -9.29
C GLY A 239 -20.85 26.73 -8.07
N THR A 240 -20.85 26.18 -6.85
CA THR A 240 -20.22 26.82 -5.68
C THR A 240 -18.72 27.07 -5.97
N PRO A 241 -18.22 28.31 -5.91
CA PRO A 241 -16.80 28.59 -6.16
C PRO A 241 -15.88 27.88 -5.16
N ASP A 242 -14.75 27.38 -5.65
CA ASP A 242 -13.69 26.86 -4.77
C ASP A 242 -13.01 28.02 -4.00
N PRO A 243 -12.69 27.86 -2.69
CA PRO A 243 -12.11 28.95 -1.89
C PRO A 243 -10.69 29.37 -2.32
N GLU A 244 -9.94 28.49 -2.98
CA GLU A 244 -8.58 28.76 -3.47
C GLU A 244 -8.59 29.17 -4.95
N TYR A 245 -9.51 28.57 -5.73
CA TYR A 245 -9.64 28.79 -7.18
C TYR A 245 -10.97 29.47 -7.60
N PRO A 246 -11.40 30.58 -6.98
CA PRO A 246 -12.74 31.14 -7.20
C PRO A 246 -12.99 31.69 -8.61
N ASN A 247 -11.94 31.80 -9.43
CA ASN A 247 -12.00 32.27 -10.82
C ASN A 247 -11.94 31.12 -11.86
N ASP A 248 -11.74 29.85 -11.44
CA ASP A 248 -11.75 28.68 -12.32
C ASP A 248 -13.00 27.83 -12.07
N ALA A 249 -14.00 28.01 -12.93
CA ALA A 249 -15.26 27.29 -12.87
C ALA A 249 -15.15 25.75 -13.01
N SER A 250 -13.98 25.21 -13.40
CA SER A 250 -13.75 23.76 -13.43
C SER A 250 -13.40 23.15 -12.07
N GLN A 251 -13.02 23.98 -11.09
CA GLN A 251 -12.78 23.60 -9.70
C GLN A 251 -14.02 23.68 -8.81
N ASN A 252 -15.06 24.40 -9.25
CA ASN A 252 -16.29 24.60 -8.51
C ASN A 252 -16.95 23.28 -8.09
N GLY A 253 -17.77 23.36 -7.03
CA GLY A 253 -18.62 22.26 -6.55
C GLY A 253 -19.39 21.57 -7.68
N THR A 254 -19.56 20.26 -7.55
CA THR A 254 -20.09 19.37 -8.61
C THR A 254 -21.51 18.88 -8.35
N ARG A 255 -21.96 18.85 -7.09
CA ARG A 255 -23.15 18.10 -6.67
C ARG A 255 -24.44 18.60 -7.31
N VAL A 256 -25.21 17.70 -7.90
CA VAL A 256 -26.50 18.04 -8.53
C VAL A 256 -27.66 18.02 -7.53
N ASP A 257 -27.55 17.26 -6.44
CA ASP A 257 -28.49 17.18 -5.32
C ASP A 257 -28.61 18.46 -4.46
N GLN A 258 -27.81 19.50 -4.77
CA GLN A 258 -27.75 20.78 -4.07
C GLN A 258 -27.31 20.71 -2.59
N ARG A 259 -26.74 19.58 -2.14
CA ARG A 259 -26.29 19.42 -0.75
C ARG A 259 -24.90 20.00 -0.51
N ASN A 260 -24.69 20.49 0.71
CA ASN A 260 -23.39 20.94 1.21
C ASN A 260 -22.95 19.97 2.31
N LEU A 261 -22.15 18.97 1.93
CA LEU A 261 -21.76 17.86 2.79
C LEU A 261 -20.82 18.29 3.91
N VAL A 262 -20.03 19.34 3.70
CA VAL A 262 -19.22 19.95 4.77
C VAL A 262 -20.15 20.52 5.85
N GLN A 263 -21.19 21.26 5.45
CA GLN A 263 -22.16 21.82 6.40
C GLN A 263 -23.00 20.73 7.09
N GLU A 264 -23.39 19.66 6.38
CA GLU A 264 -24.06 18.49 6.98
C GLU A 264 -23.17 17.76 7.99
N TRP A 265 -21.86 17.68 7.76
CA TRP A 265 -20.91 17.05 8.68
C TRP A 265 -20.62 17.94 9.90
N LEU A 266 -20.39 19.25 9.70
CA LEU A 266 -20.23 20.23 10.79
C LEU A 266 -21.44 20.26 11.73
N ALA A 267 -22.65 20.06 11.21
CA ALA A 267 -23.87 20.04 12.01
C ALA A 267 -24.04 18.78 12.90
N LYS A 268 -23.22 17.73 12.73
CA LYS A 268 -23.36 16.46 13.47
C LYS A 268 -22.56 16.41 14.77
N TYR A 269 -21.45 17.14 14.89
CA TYR A 269 -20.50 16.98 16.00
C TYR A 269 -20.13 18.32 16.65
N GLN A 270 -20.22 18.38 17.98
CA GLN A 270 -19.74 19.54 18.76
C GLN A 270 -18.20 19.54 18.78
N GLY A 271 -17.59 20.66 18.41
CA GLY A 271 -16.15 20.74 18.18
C GLY A 271 -15.71 20.29 16.78
N ALA A 272 -16.63 20.20 15.81
CA ALA A 272 -16.28 20.01 14.41
C ALA A 272 -15.71 21.31 13.80
N GLN A 273 -14.57 21.21 13.12
CA GLN A 273 -13.99 22.30 12.33
C GLN A 273 -13.68 21.84 10.90
N TYR A 274 -14.01 22.71 9.94
CA TYR A 274 -13.62 22.59 8.55
C TYR A 274 -12.45 23.54 8.24
N VAL A 275 -11.44 23.06 7.52
CA VAL A 275 -10.29 23.82 7.05
C VAL A 275 -10.01 23.49 5.58
N TRP A 276 -9.38 24.42 4.86
CA TRP A 276 -9.02 24.22 3.45
C TRP A 276 -7.59 24.63 3.11
N ASN A 277 -6.81 25.11 4.09
CA ASN A 277 -5.39 25.45 3.92
C ASN A 277 -4.56 25.08 5.16
N ARG A 278 -3.24 25.03 4.95
CA ARG A 278 -2.19 24.67 5.91
C ARG A 278 -2.20 25.50 7.19
N THR A 279 -2.37 26.82 7.08
CA THR A 279 -2.30 27.71 8.26
C THR A 279 -3.44 27.42 9.23
N VAL A 280 -4.67 27.29 8.73
CA VAL A 280 -5.84 26.98 9.57
C VAL A 280 -5.81 25.52 10.05
N LEU A 281 -5.27 24.58 9.26
CA LEU A 281 -5.02 23.20 9.74
C LEU A 281 -4.10 23.18 10.97
N ILE A 282 -2.96 23.87 10.92
CA ILE A 282 -2.00 23.89 12.01
C ILE A 282 -2.63 24.46 13.29
N GLN A 283 -3.41 25.55 13.16
CA GLN A 283 -4.17 26.15 14.27
C GLN A 283 -5.21 25.17 14.84
N ALA A 284 -6.05 24.56 13.99
CA ALA A 284 -7.08 23.61 14.42
C ALA A 284 -6.49 22.37 15.12
N SER A 285 -5.30 21.90 14.69
CA SER A 285 -4.61 20.77 15.33
C SER A 285 -4.13 21.06 16.76
N GLN A 286 -4.00 22.35 17.11
CA GLN A 286 -3.53 22.82 18.42
C GLN A 286 -4.67 23.25 19.35
N ASP A 287 -5.83 23.61 18.79
CA ASP A 287 -7.01 23.99 19.57
C ASP A 287 -7.59 22.77 20.31
N PRO A 288 -7.75 22.79 21.65
CA PRO A 288 -8.29 21.68 22.43
C PRO A 288 -9.81 21.50 22.30
N SER A 289 -10.53 22.49 21.78
CA SER A 289 -11.98 22.42 21.52
C SER A 289 -12.34 21.71 20.22
N VAL A 290 -11.38 21.58 19.30
CA VAL A 290 -11.52 20.78 18.07
C VAL A 290 -11.49 19.30 18.42
N THR A 291 -12.63 18.64 18.23
CA THR A 291 -12.80 17.19 18.45
C THR A 291 -12.87 16.44 17.12
N HIS A 292 -13.41 17.09 16.08
CA HIS A 292 -13.54 16.53 14.74
C HIS A 292 -12.95 17.54 13.72
N LEU A 293 -12.11 17.07 12.79
CA LEU A 293 -11.35 17.95 11.88
C LEU A 293 -11.43 17.46 10.43
N MET A 294 -12.08 18.23 9.56
CA MET A 294 -12.13 17.99 8.12
C MET A 294 -11.28 19.04 7.38
N GLY A 295 -10.19 18.61 6.77
CA GLY A 295 -9.27 19.43 5.99
C GLY A 295 -9.25 19.01 4.53
N LEU A 296 -9.78 19.86 3.64
CA LEU A 296 -9.86 19.61 2.20
C LEU A 296 -9.05 20.65 1.42
N PHE A 297 -7.84 20.26 1.00
CA PHE A 297 -6.78 21.16 0.55
C PHE A 297 -6.74 21.41 -0.96
N GLU A 298 -7.45 20.62 -1.77
CA GLU A 298 -7.62 20.83 -3.22
C GLU A 298 -9.03 20.46 -3.68
N PRO A 299 -9.51 20.88 -4.88
CA PRO A 299 -10.76 20.46 -5.49
C PRO A 299 -10.80 18.95 -5.78
N GLU A 300 -9.68 18.38 -6.26
CA GLU A 300 -9.51 16.95 -6.52
C GLU A 300 -8.40 16.32 -5.64
N ASP A 301 -7.27 15.93 -6.22
CA ASP A 301 -6.09 15.48 -5.47
C ASP A 301 -5.27 16.68 -5.00
N MET A 302 -4.45 16.51 -3.97
CA MET A 302 -3.49 17.54 -3.57
C MET A 302 -2.45 17.78 -4.67
N LYS A 303 -1.81 18.96 -4.70
CA LYS A 303 -0.61 19.18 -5.54
C LYS A 303 0.45 18.12 -5.19
N TYR A 304 1.23 17.66 -6.19
CA TYR A 304 2.43 16.85 -5.89
C TYR A 304 3.36 17.65 -4.99
N GLU A 305 4.13 17.00 -4.11
CA GLU A 305 5.09 17.66 -3.20
C GLU A 305 6.05 18.60 -3.96
N ALA A 306 6.57 18.16 -5.11
CA ALA A 306 7.43 18.95 -5.98
C ALA A 306 6.77 20.22 -6.60
N HIS A 307 5.44 20.34 -6.49
CA HIS A 307 4.63 21.46 -7.00
C HIS A 307 3.75 22.09 -5.91
N ARG A 308 3.98 21.75 -4.63
CA ARG A 308 3.13 22.14 -3.50
C ARG A 308 3.34 23.61 -3.11
N ASP A 309 2.28 24.36 -2.86
CA ASP A 309 2.40 25.70 -2.30
C ASP A 309 2.69 25.59 -0.80
N LEU A 310 3.91 25.94 -0.39
CA LEU A 310 4.37 25.79 0.99
C LEU A 310 3.61 26.69 2.00
N THR A 311 2.78 27.62 1.53
CA THR A 311 1.96 28.53 2.35
C THR A 311 0.50 28.06 2.44
N LEU A 312 -0.07 27.55 1.35
CA LEU A 312 -1.47 27.10 1.25
C LEU A 312 -1.64 25.61 1.56
N ASP A 313 -0.75 24.74 1.09
CA ASP A 313 -0.91 23.28 1.14
C ASP A 313 -0.08 22.64 2.25
N PRO A 314 -0.67 21.84 3.15
CA PRO A 314 0.10 21.03 4.09
C PRO A 314 0.77 19.85 3.37
N SER A 315 2.00 19.54 3.76
CA SER A 315 2.64 18.27 3.38
C SER A 315 1.93 17.06 4.01
N LEU A 316 2.14 15.86 3.47
CA LEU A 316 1.64 14.62 4.08
C LEU A 316 2.14 14.43 5.52
N THR A 317 3.39 14.83 5.77
CA THR A 317 4.00 14.89 7.10
C THR A 317 3.22 15.79 8.06
N GLU A 318 2.87 17.00 7.63
CA GLU A 318 2.12 17.96 8.45
C GLU A 318 0.66 17.54 8.68
N MET A 319 0.01 16.93 7.69
CA MET A 319 -1.32 16.34 7.87
C MET A 319 -1.28 15.15 8.85
N THR A 320 -0.24 14.32 8.79
CA THR A 320 -0.04 13.20 9.72
C THR A 320 0.16 13.69 11.15
N GLU A 321 1.00 14.71 11.35
CA GLU A 321 1.19 15.34 12.66
C GLU A 321 -0.11 16.00 13.16
N ALA A 322 -0.85 16.71 12.30
CA ALA A 322 -2.13 17.32 12.66
C ALA A 322 -3.19 16.27 13.06
N ALA A 323 -3.27 15.15 12.34
CA ALA A 323 -4.15 14.04 12.68
C ALA A 323 -3.78 13.41 14.03
N LEU A 324 -2.49 13.11 14.24
CA LEU A 324 -2.00 12.52 15.49
C LEU A 324 -2.26 13.43 16.70
N ARG A 325 -2.12 14.76 16.56
CA ARG A 325 -2.46 15.74 17.61
C ARG A 325 -3.93 15.77 18.02
N VAL A 326 -4.85 15.36 17.14
CA VAL A 326 -6.30 15.26 17.45
C VAL A 326 -6.64 13.85 17.97
N LEU A 327 -6.17 12.81 17.28
CA LEU A 327 -6.52 11.41 17.59
C LEU A 327 -5.93 10.89 18.91
N SER A 328 -4.71 11.34 19.28
CA SER A 328 -4.06 10.96 20.54
C SER A 328 -4.77 11.47 21.80
N ARG A 329 -5.72 12.41 21.65
CA ARG A 329 -6.53 12.94 22.76
C ARG A 329 -7.50 11.91 23.34
N ASN A 330 -7.84 10.85 22.60
CA ASN A 330 -8.74 9.80 23.06
C ASN A 330 -7.98 8.72 23.86
N PRO A 331 -8.23 8.55 25.18
CA PRO A 331 -7.54 7.56 26.01
C PRO A 331 -7.87 6.11 25.66
N SER A 332 -8.86 5.87 24.79
CA SER A 332 -9.13 4.56 24.20
C SER A 332 -8.13 4.18 23.11
N GLY A 333 -7.24 5.09 22.69
CA GLY A 333 -6.38 4.97 21.51
C GLY A 333 -7.14 5.22 20.21
N PHE A 334 -6.44 5.08 19.07
CA PHE A 334 -6.98 5.43 17.75
C PHE A 334 -6.69 4.40 16.64
N TYR A 335 -7.35 4.59 15.50
CA TYR A 335 -6.94 4.03 14.21
C TYR A 335 -6.66 5.17 13.23
N LEU A 336 -5.49 5.17 12.58
CA LEU A 336 -5.12 6.17 11.58
C LEU A 336 -4.76 5.47 10.26
N PHE A 337 -5.37 5.90 9.17
CA PHE A 337 -4.92 5.60 7.81
C PHE A 337 -4.17 6.82 7.25
N VAL A 338 -2.96 6.61 6.72
CA VAL A 338 -2.17 7.62 5.99
C VAL A 338 -1.67 7.02 4.69
N GLU A 339 -1.58 7.82 3.64
CA GLU A 339 -1.37 7.33 2.28
C GLU A 339 -0.53 8.28 1.43
N GLY A 340 0.51 7.75 0.77
CA GLY A 340 1.43 8.44 -0.14
C GLY A 340 0.84 8.89 -1.49
N GLY A 341 -0.48 9.11 -1.51
CA GLY A 341 -1.43 9.19 -2.63
C GLY A 341 -0.98 9.37 -4.08
N ARG A 342 0.07 10.14 -4.38
CA ARG A 342 0.49 10.48 -5.75
C ARG A 342 1.79 9.81 -6.21
N ILE A 343 2.40 8.92 -5.42
CA ILE A 343 3.49 8.00 -5.89
C ILE A 343 3.05 7.30 -7.18
N TYR A 344 1.86 6.70 -7.12
CA TYR A 344 1.09 6.16 -8.23
C TYR A 344 0.96 7.13 -9.42
N HIS A 345 0.56 8.38 -9.16
CA HIS A 345 0.24 9.33 -10.22
C HIS A 345 1.49 9.68 -11.02
N GLY A 346 2.65 9.75 -10.34
CA GLY A 346 3.95 9.87 -10.99
C GLY A 346 4.27 8.66 -11.89
N HIS A 347 4.09 7.44 -11.38
CA HIS A 347 4.27 6.22 -12.17
C HIS A 347 3.34 6.16 -13.39
N HIS A 348 2.05 6.47 -13.22
CA HIS A 348 1.08 6.50 -14.33
C HIS A 348 1.33 7.61 -15.35
N ALA A 349 1.89 8.74 -14.92
CA ALA A 349 2.38 9.78 -15.83
C ALA A 349 3.67 9.34 -16.57
N GLY A 350 4.25 8.18 -16.26
CA GLY A 350 5.56 7.73 -16.75
C GLY A 350 6.72 8.57 -16.21
N THR A 351 6.50 9.36 -15.16
CA THR A 351 7.42 10.38 -14.63
C THR A 351 7.86 9.99 -13.23
N ALA A 352 8.96 9.22 -13.17
CA ALA A 352 9.48 8.67 -11.93
C ALA A 352 9.99 9.73 -10.93
N TYR A 353 10.36 10.93 -11.39
CA TYR A 353 10.71 12.03 -10.48
C TYR A 353 9.57 12.31 -9.49
N LEU A 354 8.34 12.47 -10.00
CA LEU A 354 7.16 12.73 -9.19
C LEU A 354 6.81 11.52 -8.31
N ALA A 355 6.94 10.31 -8.83
CA ALA A 355 6.66 9.08 -8.08
C ALA A 355 7.57 8.95 -6.84
N LEU A 356 8.88 9.18 -7.03
CA LEU A 356 9.87 9.00 -5.98
C LEU A 356 9.90 10.17 -5.00
N THR A 357 9.58 11.40 -5.41
CA THR A 357 9.47 12.55 -4.48
C THR A 357 8.25 12.47 -3.56
N GLU A 358 7.11 11.94 -4.06
CA GLU A 358 5.98 11.56 -3.19
C GLU A 358 6.39 10.46 -2.20
N ALA A 359 7.17 9.47 -2.64
CA ALA A 359 7.60 8.37 -1.80
C ALA A 359 8.62 8.79 -0.72
N THR A 360 9.46 9.79 -0.99
CA THR A 360 10.32 10.38 0.07
C THR A 360 9.49 11.08 1.14
N MET A 361 8.43 11.81 0.74
CA MET A 361 7.50 12.50 1.64
C MET A 361 6.59 11.52 2.41
N PHE A 362 6.22 10.39 1.81
CA PHE A 362 5.55 9.31 2.53
C PHE A 362 6.46 8.70 3.61
N ASP A 363 7.74 8.49 3.31
CA ASP A 363 8.71 8.03 4.31
C ASP A 363 9.00 9.08 5.41
N ASP A 364 8.92 10.39 5.10
CA ASP A 364 8.95 11.45 6.12
C ASP A 364 7.70 11.41 7.03
N ALA A 365 6.53 11.08 6.47
CA ALA A 365 5.31 10.88 7.26
C ALA A 365 5.38 9.61 8.14
N ILE A 366 6.05 8.55 7.67
CA ILE A 366 6.36 7.34 8.44
C ILE A 366 7.28 7.66 9.63
N ASP A 367 8.37 8.42 9.41
CA ASP A 367 9.25 8.91 10.47
C ASP A 367 8.49 9.81 11.46
N LYS A 368 7.70 10.77 10.95
CA LYS A 368 6.88 11.66 11.79
C LYS A 368 5.90 10.90 12.67
N ALA A 369 5.24 9.86 12.15
CA ALA A 369 4.39 8.99 12.96
C ALA A 369 5.22 8.23 14.02
N SER A 370 6.41 7.76 13.69
CA SER A 370 7.34 7.12 14.64
C SER A 370 7.88 8.06 15.73
N GLN A 371 7.90 9.37 15.50
CA GLN A 371 8.30 10.39 16.49
C GLN A 371 7.16 10.77 17.46
N LEU A 372 5.91 10.45 17.10
CA LEU A 372 4.69 10.90 17.77
C LEU A 372 3.87 9.75 18.38
N THR A 373 4.35 8.50 18.29
CA THR A 373 3.68 7.29 18.81
C THR A 373 4.69 6.35 19.48
N SER A 374 4.24 5.48 20.39
CA SER A 374 5.10 4.52 21.09
C SER A 374 4.96 3.13 20.49
N GLU A 375 6.07 2.46 20.17
CA GLU A 375 6.03 1.04 19.77
C GLU A 375 5.71 0.07 20.94
N GLU A 376 5.48 0.59 22.15
CA GLU A 376 4.91 -0.19 23.25
C GLU A 376 3.38 -0.36 23.15
N ASP A 377 2.65 0.58 22.52
CA ASP A 377 1.17 0.56 22.42
C ASP A 377 0.61 0.69 20.99
N THR A 378 1.45 1.10 20.04
CA THR A 378 1.06 1.41 18.67
C THR A 378 1.66 0.39 17.70
N LEU A 379 0.77 -0.36 17.04
CA LEU A 379 1.11 -1.18 15.87
C LEU A 379 1.11 -0.28 14.64
N THR A 380 2.29 -0.09 14.05
CA THR A 380 2.44 0.60 12.76
C THR A 380 2.74 -0.40 11.67
N LEU A 381 1.95 -0.36 10.60
CA LEU A 381 2.14 -1.14 9.38
C LEU A 381 2.44 -0.17 8.22
N VAL A 382 3.45 -0.48 7.41
CA VAL A 382 3.70 0.19 6.11
C VAL A 382 3.54 -0.85 5.01
N THR A 383 2.73 -0.58 3.99
CA THR A 383 2.57 -1.49 2.85
C THR A 383 2.04 -0.78 1.61
N ALA A 384 2.16 -1.43 0.46
CA ALA A 384 1.40 -1.07 -0.73
C ALA A 384 0.30 -2.10 -1.00
N ASP A 385 -0.52 -1.83 -2.00
CA ASP A 385 -1.59 -2.72 -2.43
C ASP A 385 -1.23 -3.57 -3.66
N HIS A 386 -0.35 -3.03 -4.51
CA HIS A 386 0.15 -3.49 -5.79
C HIS A 386 1.37 -2.64 -6.16
N SER A 387 1.97 -2.95 -7.31
CA SER A 387 3.14 -2.23 -7.79
C SER A 387 2.90 -1.69 -9.20
N HIS A 388 3.98 -1.24 -9.84
CA HIS A 388 4.04 -0.66 -11.17
C HIS A 388 5.08 -1.44 -11.96
N ILE A 389 4.95 -1.50 -13.29
CA ILE A 389 5.99 -2.06 -14.18
C ILE A 389 7.19 -1.10 -14.35
N PHE A 390 7.47 -0.37 -13.27
CA PHE A 390 8.63 0.47 -13.00
C PHE A 390 9.83 -0.41 -12.67
N SER A 391 10.96 -0.12 -13.30
CA SER A 391 12.22 -0.83 -13.09
C SER A 391 13.37 0.16 -13.04
N PHE A 392 14.44 -0.18 -12.32
CA PHE A 392 15.72 0.52 -12.38
C PHE A 392 16.85 -0.49 -12.61
N GLY A 393 17.89 -0.11 -13.36
CA GLY A 393 18.96 -1.02 -13.74
C GLY A 393 20.04 -0.36 -14.61
N GLY A 394 20.56 -1.12 -15.58
CA GLY A 394 21.58 -0.65 -16.52
C GLY A 394 23.03 -0.62 -15.99
N TYR A 395 23.28 -1.22 -14.82
CA TYR A 395 24.60 -1.25 -14.15
C TYR A 395 25.18 0.14 -13.84
N THR A 396 24.33 1.03 -13.32
CA THR A 396 24.71 2.34 -12.79
C THR A 396 25.74 2.25 -11.66
N LEU A 397 26.59 3.28 -11.56
CA LEU A 397 27.67 3.33 -10.59
C LEU A 397 27.17 3.79 -9.21
N ARG A 398 27.81 3.34 -8.13
CA ARG A 398 27.52 3.83 -6.77
C ARG A 398 27.71 5.35 -6.70
N GLY A 399 26.72 6.05 -6.18
CA GLY A 399 26.68 7.52 -6.13
C GLY A 399 26.13 8.23 -7.38
N SER A 400 25.78 7.53 -8.47
CA SER A 400 25.09 8.16 -9.60
C SER A 400 23.61 8.38 -9.30
N SER A 401 23.05 9.49 -9.79
CA SER A 401 21.60 9.79 -9.70
C SER A 401 20.75 8.62 -10.17
N ILE A 402 19.72 8.25 -9.40
CA ILE A 402 18.74 7.21 -9.80
C ILE A 402 17.94 7.61 -11.06
N LEU A 403 17.89 8.90 -11.38
CA LEU A 403 17.29 9.48 -12.60
C LEU A 403 18.28 9.58 -13.78
N GLY A 404 19.54 9.20 -13.57
CA GLY A 404 20.63 9.33 -14.55
C GLY A 404 20.62 8.26 -15.64
N LEU A 405 21.61 8.35 -16.52
CA LEU A 405 21.81 7.39 -17.60
C LEU A 405 22.54 6.12 -17.13
N ALA A 406 22.29 5.01 -17.82
CA ALA A 406 23.16 3.85 -17.75
C ALA A 406 24.52 4.17 -18.41
N PRO A 407 25.66 3.70 -17.84
CA PRO A 407 27.00 4.08 -18.31
C PRO A 407 27.38 3.52 -19.69
N SER A 408 26.56 2.66 -20.30
CA SER A 408 26.78 2.11 -21.64
C SER A 408 25.62 2.48 -22.58
N LYS A 409 25.95 2.79 -23.84
CA LYS A 409 24.94 2.93 -24.91
C LYS A 409 24.25 1.59 -25.17
N ALA A 410 22.98 1.63 -25.57
CA ALA A 410 22.22 0.45 -25.98
C ALA A 410 22.61 -0.04 -27.38
N SER A 411 22.02 -1.15 -27.84
CA SER A 411 22.30 -1.78 -29.14
C SER A 411 21.98 -0.92 -30.36
N ASP A 412 21.19 0.14 -30.20
CA ASP A 412 20.91 1.15 -31.23
C ASP A 412 21.89 2.34 -31.22
N GLY A 413 22.96 2.26 -30.42
CA GLY A 413 23.98 3.30 -30.28
C GLY A 413 23.57 4.50 -29.42
N LYS A 414 22.36 4.49 -28.84
CA LYS A 414 21.77 5.60 -28.08
C LYS A 414 21.76 5.30 -26.57
N ALA A 415 21.77 6.32 -25.73
CA ALA A 415 21.75 6.15 -24.28
C ALA A 415 20.36 5.70 -23.82
N TYR A 416 20.27 5.24 -22.57
CA TYR A 416 19.02 4.95 -21.91
C TYR A 416 19.16 5.28 -20.42
N THR A 417 18.04 5.60 -19.77
CA THR A 417 17.98 5.88 -18.34
C THR A 417 18.13 4.60 -17.52
N SER A 418 18.63 4.73 -16.29
CA SER A 418 18.61 3.61 -15.32
C SER A 418 17.18 3.14 -15.09
N ILE A 419 16.25 4.08 -14.90
CA ILE A 419 14.82 3.82 -14.78
C ILE A 419 14.19 3.60 -16.17
N LEU A 420 13.33 2.57 -16.29
CA LEU A 420 12.46 2.30 -17.44
C LEU A 420 11.11 1.75 -16.97
N TYR A 421 10.07 1.92 -17.79
CA TYR A 421 8.74 1.32 -17.59
C TYR A 421 8.43 0.25 -18.64
N GLY A 422 7.62 -0.75 -18.29
CA GLY A 422 7.15 -1.75 -19.27
C GLY A 422 6.19 -1.15 -20.32
N ASN A 423 5.29 -0.25 -19.92
CA ASN A 423 4.36 0.46 -20.80
C ASN A 423 4.08 1.88 -20.28
N GLY A 424 3.31 2.66 -21.05
CA GLY A 424 2.85 3.99 -20.62
C GLY A 424 3.23 5.14 -21.55
N PRO A 425 3.07 6.40 -21.10
CA PRO A 425 3.16 7.59 -21.94
C PRO A 425 4.60 8.03 -22.24
N GLY A 426 5.61 7.33 -21.70
CA GLY A 426 7.03 7.52 -22.02
C GLY A 426 7.50 6.78 -23.28
N PHE A 427 6.63 5.99 -23.94
CA PHE A 427 6.95 5.44 -25.26
C PHE A 427 7.05 6.58 -26.29
N ALA A 428 8.16 6.63 -27.02
CA ALA A 428 8.38 7.64 -28.05
C ALA A 428 9.21 7.09 -29.22
N LEU A 429 8.90 7.55 -30.44
CA LEU A 429 9.69 7.34 -31.65
C LEU A 429 9.96 8.69 -32.31
N SER A 430 11.23 9.01 -32.52
CA SER A 430 11.67 10.14 -33.34
C SER A 430 12.18 9.60 -34.68
N GLN A 431 11.57 10.06 -35.78
CA GLN A 431 11.88 9.60 -37.15
C GLN A 431 11.87 8.05 -37.29
N GLY A 432 10.93 7.38 -36.63
CA GLY A 432 10.78 5.92 -36.65
C GLY A 432 11.77 5.13 -35.79
N SER A 433 12.56 5.80 -34.96
CA SER A 433 13.55 5.17 -34.07
C SER A 433 13.42 5.69 -32.64
N ARG A 434 13.87 4.92 -31.64
CA ARG A 434 13.91 5.35 -30.23
C ARG A 434 14.71 6.66 -30.08
N PRO A 435 14.23 7.67 -29.32
CA PRO A 435 15.02 8.88 -29.10
C PRO A 435 16.27 8.58 -28.24
N ASP A 436 17.39 9.25 -28.55
CA ASP A 436 18.52 9.36 -27.62
C ASP A 436 18.16 10.34 -26.50
N VAL A 437 18.83 10.23 -25.36
CA VAL A 437 18.56 11.01 -24.14
C VAL A 437 19.89 11.41 -23.49
N ASN A 438 19.97 12.64 -22.99
CA ASN A 438 21.12 13.11 -22.19
C ASN A 438 20.73 13.35 -20.72
N GLU A 439 21.74 13.44 -19.84
CA GLU A 439 21.55 13.60 -18.38
C GLU A 439 20.65 14.80 -18.01
N SER A 440 20.75 15.92 -18.73
CA SER A 440 19.92 17.11 -18.47
C SER A 440 18.45 16.91 -18.89
N GLN A 441 18.16 15.92 -19.72
CA GLN A 441 16.79 15.53 -20.07
C GLN A 441 16.25 14.49 -19.08
N SER A 442 17.06 13.52 -18.65
CA SER A 442 16.59 12.46 -17.76
C SER A 442 16.39 12.91 -16.31
N MET A 443 17.11 13.94 -15.88
CA MET A 443 16.93 14.60 -14.57
C MET A 443 15.85 15.69 -14.56
N ASP A 444 15.18 15.97 -15.69
CA ASP A 444 14.10 16.97 -15.72
C ASP A 444 12.87 16.45 -14.93
N PRO A 445 12.29 17.24 -13.99
CA PRO A 445 11.13 16.84 -13.20
C PRO A 445 9.90 16.37 -14.00
N ALA A 446 9.74 16.84 -15.24
CA ALA A 446 8.65 16.45 -16.13
C ALA A 446 9.02 15.29 -17.08
N TYR A 447 10.27 14.81 -17.06
CA TYR A 447 10.74 13.73 -17.95
C TYR A 447 9.87 12.48 -17.83
N LYS A 448 9.67 11.81 -18.97
CA LYS A 448 8.97 10.53 -19.05
C LYS A 448 9.98 9.45 -19.40
N GLN A 449 10.27 8.58 -18.45
CA GLN A 449 11.22 7.49 -18.68
C GLN A 449 10.67 6.55 -19.75
N GLN A 450 11.55 6.04 -20.61
CA GLN A 450 11.14 5.34 -21.81
C GLN A 450 10.36 4.06 -21.47
N ALA A 451 9.30 3.81 -22.23
CA ALA A 451 8.42 2.66 -22.07
C ALA A 451 8.41 1.78 -23.34
N ALA A 452 8.20 0.47 -23.19
CA ALA A 452 8.23 -0.47 -24.33
C ALA A 452 6.90 -0.54 -25.11
N VAL A 453 5.76 -0.31 -24.47
CA VAL A 453 4.42 -0.28 -25.10
C VAL A 453 3.73 1.07 -24.85
N PRO A 454 3.22 1.77 -25.88
CA PRO A 454 2.52 3.05 -25.68
C PRO A 454 1.14 2.87 -25.05
N LEU A 455 0.88 3.58 -23.95
CA LEU A 455 -0.44 3.74 -23.36
C LEU A 455 -0.61 5.17 -22.81
N SER A 456 -1.86 5.63 -22.64
CA SER A 456 -2.15 6.99 -22.13
C SER A 456 -1.79 7.20 -20.64
N SER A 457 -1.71 6.10 -19.89
CA SER A 457 -0.97 6.00 -18.63
C SER A 457 -0.20 4.69 -18.63
N GLU A 458 0.76 4.54 -17.74
CA GLU A 458 1.33 3.23 -17.40
C GLU A 458 0.25 2.30 -16.77
N THR A 459 0.62 1.07 -16.41
CA THR A 459 -0.24 0.10 -15.71
C THR A 459 0.50 -0.57 -14.56
N HIS A 460 -0.25 -1.01 -13.55
CA HIS A 460 0.31 -1.78 -12.44
C HIS A 460 1.04 -3.05 -12.88
N SER A 461 1.83 -3.55 -11.95
CA SER A 461 2.29 -4.94 -11.90
C SER A 461 1.61 -5.70 -10.76
N GLY A 462 1.63 -7.03 -10.83
CA GLY A 462 0.86 -7.95 -9.98
C GLY A 462 1.70 -8.87 -9.10
N GLU A 463 2.97 -8.56 -8.91
CA GLU A 463 3.84 -9.25 -7.95
C GLU A 463 3.50 -8.87 -6.50
N GLU A 464 4.18 -9.55 -5.57
CA GLU A 464 4.06 -9.26 -4.15
C GLU A 464 4.74 -7.95 -3.73
N VAL A 465 4.04 -7.18 -2.91
CA VAL A 465 4.55 -5.94 -2.28
C VAL A 465 4.99 -6.19 -0.85
N ALA A 466 5.87 -5.34 -0.32
CA ALA A 466 6.35 -5.45 1.05
C ALA A 466 5.28 -5.03 2.07
N VAL A 467 5.29 -5.69 3.23
CA VAL A 467 4.64 -5.25 4.47
C VAL A 467 5.72 -5.11 5.52
N PHE A 468 5.93 -3.90 6.04
CA PHE A 468 6.81 -3.62 7.18
C PHE A 468 5.96 -3.44 8.44
N ALA A 469 6.36 -4.00 9.57
CA ALA A 469 5.61 -3.90 10.82
C ALA A 469 6.51 -3.64 12.04
N ARG A 470 6.06 -2.73 12.92
CA ARG A 470 6.66 -2.47 14.24
C ARG A 470 5.61 -2.37 15.35
N GLY A 471 6.05 -2.50 16.58
CA GLY A 471 5.19 -2.44 17.76
C GLY A 471 4.42 -3.74 18.06
N PRO A 472 3.33 -3.67 18.84
CA PRO A 472 2.68 -4.86 19.38
C PRO A 472 2.04 -5.74 18.28
N GLN A 473 2.03 -7.08 18.46
CA GLN A 473 1.69 -8.09 17.43
C GLN A 473 2.45 -8.01 16.08
N ALA A 474 3.37 -7.07 15.85
CA ALA A 474 4.03 -6.90 14.55
C ALA A 474 4.79 -8.16 14.06
N HIS A 475 5.24 -9.01 14.99
CA HIS A 475 5.87 -10.31 14.70
C HIS A 475 4.98 -11.33 13.95
N LEU A 476 3.67 -11.07 13.84
CA LEU A 476 2.74 -11.86 13.00
C LEU A 476 2.86 -11.51 11.50
N VAL A 477 3.52 -10.40 11.15
CA VAL A 477 3.85 -10.02 9.78
C VAL A 477 5.16 -10.69 9.38
N HIS A 478 5.04 -11.90 8.83
CA HIS A 478 6.19 -12.70 8.38
C HIS A 478 5.88 -13.54 7.14
N GLY A 479 6.91 -13.86 6.34
CA GLY A 479 6.81 -14.78 5.21
C GLY A 479 6.04 -14.20 4.01
N VAL A 480 5.26 -15.03 3.32
CA VAL A 480 4.40 -14.61 2.19
C VAL A 480 2.95 -14.82 2.59
N GLN A 481 2.14 -13.77 2.56
CA GLN A 481 0.77 -13.75 3.06
C GLN A 481 -0.22 -13.31 1.96
N GLU A 482 -1.52 -13.55 2.18
CA GLU A 482 -2.54 -12.81 1.45
C GLU A 482 -2.62 -11.38 1.99
N GLN A 483 -2.94 -10.42 1.13
CA GLN A 483 -3.15 -9.03 1.53
C GLN A 483 -4.24 -8.84 2.60
N THR A 484 -5.12 -9.82 2.79
CA THR A 484 -6.14 -9.85 3.86
C THR A 484 -5.59 -10.24 5.23
N SER A 485 -4.41 -10.86 5.31
CA SER A 485 -3.94 -11.55 6.51
C SER A 485 -3.66 -10.64 7.71
N TRP A 486 -3.31 -9.37 7.48
CA TRP A 486 -3.02 -8.44 8.57
C TRP A 486 -4.23 -7.98 9.37
N ARG A 487 -5.46 -8.32 8.96
CA ARG A 487 -6.65 -8.22 9.83
C ARG A 487 -6.49 -9.03 11.13
N THR A 488 -5.66 -10.09 11.12
CA THR A 488 -5.54 -11.07 12.21
C THR A 488 -4.82 -10.53 13.45
N SER A 489 -4.06 -9.42 13.34
CA SER A 489 -3.40 -8.77 14.48
C SER A 489 -4.32 -7.82 15.28
N TYR A 490 -5.59 -7.67 14.89
CA TYR A 490 -6.59 -6.90 15.64
C TYR A 490 -7.50 -7.82 16.47
N PRO A 491 -7.16 -8.14 17.75
CA PRO A 491 -8.02 -8.95 18.60
C PRO A 491 -9.30 -8.17 18.93
N SER A 492 -10.46 -8.69 18.52
CA SER A 492 -11.73 -8.11 18.94
C SER A 492 -11.97 -8.41 20.43
N SER A 493 -11.90 -7.37 21.26
CA SER A 493 -12.09 -7.44 22.71
C SER A 493 -13.55 -7.63 23.14
N ARG A 494 -14.49 -7.79 22.19
CA ARG A 494 -15.89 -8.18 22.44
C ARG A 494 -16.28 -9.36 21.56
N ALA A 495 -16.69 -10.46 22.21
CA ALA A 495 -16.93 -11.74 21.55
C ALA A 495 -18.24 -11.74 20.74
N SER A 496 -18.14 -11.72 19.41
CA SER A 496 -19.20 -12.18 18.50
C SER A 496 -18.63 -12.51 17.09
N SER A 497 -18.15 -13.75 16.95
CA SER A 497 -17.74 -14.42 15.70
C SER A 497 -16.51 -13.88 14.91
N PRO A 498 -15.65 -14.75 14.35
CA PRO A 498 -15.37 -16.14 14.72
C PRO A 498 -13.85 -16.36 14.92
N ILE A 499 -13.23 -15.61 15.84
CA ILE A 499 -11.94 -15.98 16.44
C ILE A 499 -12.17 -16.00 17.95
N GLN A 500 -12.01 -17.16 18.58
CA GLN A 500 -11.87 -17.23 20.04
C GLN A 500 -10.45 -16.74 20.40
N PRO A 501 -10.29 -15.68 21.20
CA PRO A 501 -8.98 -15.27 21.65
C PRO A 501 -8.44 -16.33 22.63
N ALA A 502 -7.30 -16.95 22.28
CA ALA A 502 -6.49 -17.66 23.26
C ALA A 502 -6.13 -16.69 24.39
N THR A 503 -6.23 -17.13 25.64
CA THR A 503 -6.37 -16.21 26.79
C THR A 503 -5.09 -15.44 27.12
N CYS A 504 -4.98 -14.21 26.62
CA CYS A 504 -4.11 -13.20 27.21
C CYS A 504 -4.65 -12.81 28.59
N ARG A 505 -4.14 -13.47 29.64
CA ARG A 505 -4.50 -13.19 31.03
C ARG A 505 -3.90 -11.84 31.44
N PRO A 506 -4.65 -10.91 32.08
CA PRO A 506 -4.07 -9.67 32.58
C PRO A 506 -3.00 -9.97 33.65
N PRO A 507 -2.01 -9.06 33.85
CA PRO A 507 -1.02 -9.21 34.91
C PRO A 507 -1.69 -9.34 36.28
N ALA A 508 -1.23 -10.29 37.09
CA ALA A 508 -1.66 -10.37 38.48
C ALA A 508 -1.11 -9.16 39.25
N THR A 509 -2.00 -8.32 39.78
CA THR A 509 -1.62 -7.31 40.77
C THR A 509 -1.06 -8.02 41.99
N SER A 510 0.19 -7.74 42.35
CA SER A 510 0.80 -8.21 43.59
C SER A 510 0.11 -7.54 44.77
N THR A 511 -0.86 -8.23 45.38
CA THR A 511 -1.48 -7.81 46.63
C THR A 511 -0.52 -8.04 47.79
N ASP A 512 -0.35 -7.02 48.64
CA ASP A 512 0.37 -7.14 49.91
C ASP A 512 -0.26 -8.15 50.88
N SER A 513 0.46 -8.39 51.96
CA SER A 513 0.27 -9.51 52.88
C SER A 513 -0.98 -9.43 53.78
N VAL A 514 -1.63 -10.60 53.91
CA VAL A 514 -2.21 -11.14 55.15
C VAL A 514 -3.24 -10.30 55.91
N SER A 515 -4.49 -10.79 55.92
CA SER A 515 -5.25 -10.96 57.18
C SER A 515 -6.32 -12.05 57.04
N SER A 516 -6.76 -12.60 58.18
CA SER A 516 -7.53 -13.85 58.32
C SER A 516 -8.98 -13.62 58.77
N TRP A 517 -9.94 -14.42 58.27
CA TRP A 517 -11.24 -14.65 58.94
C TRP A 517 -11.70 -16.12 58.78
N PRO A 518 -12.55 -16.66 59.69
CA PRO A 518 -12.84 -18.09 59.82
C PRO A 518 -14.21 -18.52 59.23
N THR A 519 -14.53 -19.81 59.39
CA THR A 519 -15.78 -20.49 59.01
C THR A 519 -16.90 -20.39 60.05
N GLU A 520 -18.17 -20.25 59.66
CA GLU A 520 -19.29 -21.17 60.05
C GLU A 520 -20.71 -20.74 59.57
N SER A 521 -21.49 -21.72 59.05
CA SER A 521 -22.98 -21.80 59.07
C SER A 521 -23.81 -20.72 58.30
N THR A 522 -25.14 -20.79 58.09
CA THR A 522 -26.22 -21.77 58.41
C THR A 522 -27.32 -21.79 57.30
N HIS A 523 -28.32 -22.70 57.39
CA HIS A 523 -29.54 -22.84 56.55
C HIS A 523 -30.64 -21.75 56.83
N PRO A 524 -31.86 -21.73 56.21
CA PRO A 524 -32.51 -22.62 55.23
C PRO A 524 -33.22 -21.93 54.02
N GLY A 525 -33.96 -22.68 53.20
CA GLY A 525 -35.02 -22.18 52.28
C GLY A 525 -36.41 -22.75 52.64
N PRO A 526 -37.45 -22.54 51.81
CA PRO A 526 -38.45 -23.60 51.66
C PRO A 526 -39.07 -23.80 50.25
N THR A 527 -39.07 -25.07 49.83
CA THR A 527 -40.10 -25.85 49.08
C THR A 527 -41.25 -25.17 48.29
N SER A 528 -41.54 -25.75 47.11
CA SER A 528 -42.89 -26.25 46.79
C SER A 528 -42.83 -27.50 45.89
N ALA A 529 -43.76 -28.46 46.05
CA ALA A 529 -43.88 -29.67 45.22
C ALA A 529 -45.21 -30.41 45.47
N ALA A 530 -45.86 -30.93 44.40
CA ALA A 530 -46.68 -32.17 44.40
C ALA A 530 -47.28 -32.47 43.00
N SER A 531 -47.29 -33.75 42.61
CA SER A 531 -47.96 -34.33 41.41
C SER A 531 -49.39 -34.83 41.78
N PRO A 532 -50.18 -35.71 41.04
CA PRO A 532 -49.78 -36.86 40.19
C PRO A 532 -50.65 -37.32 38.96
N GLY A 533 -50.02 -38.07 38.03
CA GLY A 533 -50.62 -39.12 37.14
C GLY A 533 -51.55 -38.68 35.98
N VAL A 534 -51.98 -39.52 35.01
CA VAL A 534 -51.64 -40.88 34.48
C VAL A 534 -52.55 -41.10 33.22
N THR A 535 -52.35 -41.88 32.12
CA THR A 535 -51.70 -43.20 31.82
C THR A 535 -51.30 -43.32 30.31
N ASP A 536 -50.38 -44.24 29.99
CA ASP A 536 -50.23 -45.18 28.83
C ASP A 536 -50.56 -44.92 27.33
N ALA A 537 -49.68 -45.56 26.51
CA ALA A 537 -49.86 -46.19 25.18
C ALA A 537 -49.99 -45.34 23.88
N ALA A 538 -49.46 -45.75 22.72
CA ALA A 538 -48.41 -46.73 22.38
C ALA A 538 -47.89 -46.52 20.92
N LEU A 539 -46.71 -47.05 20.58
CA LEU A 539 -46.16 -47.12 19.20
C LEU A 539 -46.69 -48.34 18.41
N PRO A 540 -46.45 -48.39 17.08
CA PRO A 540 -45.61 -49.50 16.62
C PRO A 540 -44.59 -49.16 15.50
N GLY A 541 -43.40 -49.80 15.58
CA GLY A 541 -42.61 -50.22 14.40
C GLY A 541 -42.85 -51.72 14.13
N PRO A 542 -41.90 -52.53 13.56
CA PRO A 542 -40.48 -52.23 13.31
C PRO A 542 -39.88 -52.86 11.99
N ALA A 543 -38.53 -52.81 11.86
CA ALA A 543 -37.67 -53.71 11.06
C ALA A 543 -37.74 -53.63 9.51
N ALA A 544 -36.72 -54.03 8.72
CA ALA A 544 -35.57 -54.90 9.00
C ALA A 544 -34.27 -54.52 8.23
N GLY A 545 -33.20 -55.30 8.44
CA GLY A 545 -31.84 -55.10 7.89
C GLY A 545 -31.44 -55.99 6.68
N PRO A 546 -30.13 -56.11 6.38
CA PRO A 546 -29.60 -56.50 5.06
C PRO A 546 -29.14 -57.98 4.94
N PRO A 547 -28.63 -58.37 3.76
CA PRO A 547 -27.54 -59.35 3.65
C PRO A 547 -26.30 -58.80 2.87
N SER A 548 -25.29 -59.66 2.65
CA SER A 548 -23.87 -59.27 2.50
C SER A 548 -23.17 -59.79 1.24
N LEU A 549 -21.99 -59.20 0.96
CA LEU A 549 -20.73 -59.74 0.37
C LEU A 549 -20.71 -61.17 -0.25
N PRO A 550 -19.83 -61.34 -1.26
CA PRO A 550 -18.62 -62.14 -0.98
C PRO A 550 -17.29 -61.41 -1.26
N LEU A 551 -16.20 -61.91 -0.65
CA LEU A 551 -14.83 -61.48 -0.89
C LEU A 551 -14.14 -62.33 -1.97
N LEU A 552 -13.06 -61.80 -2.55
CA LEU A 552 -11.81 -62.55 -2.73
C LEU A 552 -10.61 -61.63 -2.43
N ALA A 553 -9.46 -62.20 -2.06
CA ALA A 553 -8.36 -61.49 -1.42
C ALA A 553 -7.00 -61.67 -2.12
N GLY A 554 -6.06 -60.78 -1.84
CA GLY A 554 -4.65 -60.87 -2.25
C GLY A 554 -3.78 -59.84 -1.52
N CYS A 555 -2.86 -60.31 -0.66
CA CYS A 555 -2.06 -59.47 0.23
C CYS A 555 -0.55 -59.58 -0.03
N SER A 556 0.14 -58.44 -0.08
CA SER A 556 1.58 -58.29 0.24
C SER A 556 1.90 -56.78 0.32
N GLN A 557 1.95 -56.18 1.51
CA GLN A 557 3.00 -56.19 2.55
C GLN A 557 3.96 -54.98 2.47
N LEU A 558 4.04 -54.32 3.63
CA LEU A 558 4.93 -53.22 4.05
C LEU A 558 6.37 -53.76 4.32
N PRO A 559 7.44 -52.95 4.59
CA PRO A 559 7.39 -51.71 5.38
C PRO A 559 8.33 -50.54 5.02
N ALA A 560 8.16 -49.44 5.77
CA ALA A 560 9.09 -48.32 5.87
C ALA A 560 10.10 -48.51 7.04
N PRO A 561 11.22 -47.76 7.07
CA PRO A 561 12.09 -47.64 8.23
C PRO A 561 11.74 -46.41 9.11
N THR A 562 12.26 -46.39 10.34
CA THR A 562 11.87 -45.49 11.44
C THR A 562 12.86 -44.35 11.70
N SER A 563 12.46 -43.42 12.57
CA SER A 563 13.28 -42.31 13.07
C SER A 563 14.43 -42.75 13.98
N ALA A 564 15.50 -41.95 13.98
CA ALA A 564 16.44 -41.79 15.09
C ALA A 564 17.01 -40.36 15.07
N ALA A 565 17.34 -39.80 16.23
CA ALA A 565 17.94 -38.46 16.34
C ALA A 565 19.09 -38.47 17.35
N GLN A 566 20.22 -37.85 17.00
CA GLN A 566 21.30 -37.57 17.93
C GLN A 566 22.08 -36.31 17.50
N LYS A 567 22.53 -35.53 18.49
CA LYS A 567 23.40 -34.36 18.30
C LYS A 567 24.86 -34.81 18.30
N ILE A 568 25.72 -34.08 17.60
CA ILE A 568 27.14 -33.86 17.96
C ILE A 568 27.64 -32.55 17.30
N PHE A 569 28.60 -31.89 17.94
CA PHE A 569 29.26 -30.68 17.43
C PHE A 569 30.36 -31.02 16.41
N GLY A 570 30.71 -30.08 15.52
CA GLY A 570 31.92 -30.22 14.71
C GLY A 570 32.10 -29.15 13.63
N CYS A 571 32.65 -27.98 13.99
CA CYS A 571 33.28 -27.11 13.00
C CYS A 571 34.71 -27.62 12.73
N THR A 572 35.15 -27.61 11.47
CA THR A 572 36.58 -27.66 11.16
C THR A 572 36.85 -26.98 9.83
N LEU A 573 37.87 -26.13 9.78
CA LEU A 573 38.36 -25.53 8.54
C LEU A 573 39.22 -26.55 7.78
N GLY A 574 38.99 -26.68 6.48
CA GLY A 574 39.79 -27.51 5.58
C GLY A 574 40.23 -26.67 4.38
N SER A 575 41.34 -25.94 4.53
CA SER A 575 41.98 -25.23 3.43
C SER A 575 42.93 -26.16 2.69
N GLU A 576 42.74 -26.38 1.39
CA GLU A 576 43.83 -26.88 0.56
C GLU A 576 43.72 -26.39 -0.89
N THR A 577 44.87 -26.07 -1.49
CA THR A 577 45.00 -25.49 -2.81
C THR A 577 45.64 -26.47 -3.77
N SER A 578 45.11 -26.61 -4.99
CA SER A 578 45.91 -26.76 -6.21
C SER A 578 45.04 -26.82 -7.47
N ASP A 579 45.50 -26.15 -8.52
CA ASP A 579 45.01 -26.25 -9.89
C ASP A 579 46.22 -26.45 -10.81
N PRO A 580 46.22 -27.50 -11.66
CA PRO A 580 47.12 -27.50 -12.80
C PRO A 580 46.50 -27.93 -14.15
N TRP A 581 46.50 -26.95 -15.06
CA TRP A 581 46.92 -27.11 -16.46
C TRP A 581 46.05 -27.88 -17.47
N ASN A 582 45.11 -27.15 -18.08
CA ASN A 582 45.25 -26.67 -19.47
C ASN A 582 45.84 -27.65 -20.53
N ARG A 583 44.98 -28.22 -21.41
CA ARG A 583 45.08 -28.17 -22.90
C ARG A 583 44.11 -29.12 -23.62
N ARG A 584 43.35 -28.60 -24.60
CA ARG A 584 43.21 -29.13 -25.97
C ARG A 584 42.41 -28.16 -26.87
N ARG A 585 42.98 -27.77 -28.02
CA ARG A 585 42.27 -27.04 -29.10
C ARG A 585 41.72 -28.06 -30.11
N GLY A 586 40.47 -27.88 -30.59
CA GLY A 586 39.79 -28.84 -31.49
C GLY A 586 38.88 -28.15 -32.52
N ARG A 587 39.50 -27.71 -33.63
CA ARG A 587 38.96 -27.11 -34.88
C ARG A 587 37.43 -27.20 -35.16
N LEU A 588 36.85 -26.05 -35.51
CA LEU A 588 35.64 -25.93 -36.34
C LEU A 588 35.86 -26.48 -37.77
N PRO A 589 34.76 -26.80 -38.48
CA PRO A 589 34.59 -26.36 -39.87
C PRO A 589 33.36 -25.44 -40.05
N ALA A 590 33.37 -24.64 -41.13
CA ALA A 590 32.37 -23.62 -41.47
C ALA A 590 31.15 -24.17 -42.25
N PRO A 591 30.02 -23.44 -42.36
CA PRO A 591 28.79 -23.95 -42.96
C PRO A 591 28.79 -23.98 -44.50
N ARG A 592 27.85 -24.74 -45.08
CA ARG A 592 27.54 -24.72 -46.52
C ARG A 592 26.45 -23.67 -46.83
N PRO A 593 26.51 -22.96 -47.97
CA PRO A 593 25.42 -22.10 -48.43
C PRO A 593 24.32 -22.91 -49.14
N ALA A 594 23.11 -22.35 -49.19
CA ALA A 594 22.02 -22.79 -50.07
C ALA A 594 21.67 -21.65 -51.05
N GLY A 595 21.42 -21.99 -52.32
CA GLY A 595 21.13 -21.04 -53.41
C GLY A 595 19.63 -20.82 -53.63
N ALA A 596 19.30 -19.89 -54.53
CA ALA A 596 17.93 -19.38 -54.74
C ALA A 596 17.12 -20.11 -55.84
N LEU A 597 15.80 -20.04 -55.71
CA LEU A 597 14.77 -20.00 -56.76
C LEU A 597 13.70 -18.97 -56.28
N LEU A 598 13.07 -18.09 -57.08
CA LEU A 598 12.30 -18.26 -58.34
C LEU A 598 11.02 -19.09 -58.13
N ALA A 599 9.82 -18.73 -58.62
CA ALA A 599 9.25 -17.51 -59.22
C ALA A 599 7.68 -17.62 -59.15
N GLN A 600 6.80 -16.71 -59.60
CA GLN A 600 6.94 -15.44 -60.34
C GLN A 600 5.81 -14.44 -59.91
N GLU A 601 4.96 -13.95 -60.84
CA GLU A 601 3.90 -12.96 -60.66
C GLU A 601 2.50 -13.54 -60.92
N ALA A 602 1.46 -12.87 -60.44
CA ALA A 602 0.14 -12.82 -61.08
C ALA A 602 -0.53 -11.46 -60.79
N ALA A 603 -1.21 -10.86 -61.77
CA ALA A 603 -1.74 -9.49 -61.69
C ALA A 603 -3.10 -9.34 -62.39
N LEU A 604 -3.70 -8.14 -62.27
CA LEU A 604 -4.92 -7.66 -62.94
C LEU A 604 -6.25 -8.21 -62.33
N ALA A 605 -7.40 -7.52 -62.40
CA ALA A 605 -7.72 -6.29 -63.15
C ALA A 605 -8.92 -5.48 -62.59
N ARG A 606 -8.96 -4.16 -62.91
CA ARG A 606 -10.16 -3.30 -63.10
C ARG A 606 -10.98 -2.91 -61.84
N MET A 607 -11.67 -1.77 -61.77
CA MET A 607 -11.82 -0.60 -62.70
C MET A 607 -12.11 0.70 -61.89
N PRO A 608 -11.97 1.92 -62.48
CA PRO A 608 -12.12 3.22 -61.77
C PRO A 608 -13.48 3.91 -62.03
N TRP A 609 -13.62 5.16 -61.53
CA TRP A 609 -14.50 6.32 -61.87
C TRP A 609 -14.69 7.14 -60.56
N GLY A 610 -14.81 8.48 -60.50
CA GLY A 610 -14.65 9.55 -61.49
C GLY A 610 -15.25 10.89 -60.98
N CYS A 611 -14.49 12.01 -61.04
CA CYS A 611 -14.87 13.40 -60.66
C CYS A 611 -15.18 13.64 -59.14
N GLY A 612 -15.00 14.83 -58.55
CA GLY A 612 -14.42 16.12 -59.03
C GLY A 612 -15.47 17.25 -59.21
N GLY A 613 -15.26 18.49 -58.79
CA GLY A 613 -14.15 19.09 -58.02
C GLY A 613 -14.05 20.63 -58.19
N ARG A 614 -13.62 21.38 -57.16
CA ARG A 614 -13.24 22.81 -57.16
C ARG A 614 -12.29 23.10 -56.01
#